data_AF-A0A285UT44-F1
#
_entry.id   AF-A0A285UT44-F1
#
_cell.length_a   1.000
_cell.length_b   1.000
_cell.length_c   1.000
_cell.angle_alpha   90.00
_cell.angle_beta   90.00
_cell.angle_gamma   90.00
#
_symmetry.space_group_name_H-M   'P 1'
#
loop_
_entity.id
_entity.type
_entity.pdbx_description
1 polymer ?
#
loop_
_entity_poly.entity_id
_entity_poly.type
_entity_poly.pdbx_seq_one_letter_code
_entity_poly.pdbx_strand_id
1 'polypeptide(L)'
;MLKEKNKLILIALISLFLLGGCGDNTQKISNDSKEILEAIVENDFSVANIKYNEAVNGLTKDEKILLDENLSEGIIEEIETRYKKIKPNNGSDMLFLSYLNNINDMDISNKDLTTSILTHTVKFGEKSEDKDDTEISKQEKLESDFAKDIENLNTIMNNVQQSISPIVNGMLNEDNTYGREDLLIVINNLDEYFSYFKNMQDYTELVRYKETYQTLVNGTAKMVYAYSYFKQSYEEDNVNPFFNGMEYYNTAIDEFVNVGTVYAKESEK
;
A
#
# COMPACT_ATOMS: atom_id res chain seq x y z
N MET A 1 -20.03 -24.34 9.14
CA MET A 1 -19.08 -25.45 9.36
C MET A 1 -17.71 -25.27 8.69
N LEU A 2 -17.56 -24.68 7.49
CA LEU A 2 -16.23 -24.38 6.93
C LEU A 2 -15.46 -23.26 7.68
N LYS A 3 -16.15 -22.25 8.24
CA LYS A 3 -15.53 -21.17 9.02
C LYS A 3 -14.83 -21.68 10.31
N GLU A 4 -15.39 -22.69 10.97
CA GLU A 4 -14.83 -23.19 12.24
C GLU A 4 -13.63 -24.13 12.05
N LYS A 5 -13.59 -24.90 10.96
CA LYS A 5 -12.46 -25.80 10.68
C LYS A 5 -11.17 -25.06 10.32
N ASN A 6 -11.28 -23.91 9.64
CA ASN A 6 -10.10 -23.10 9.29
C ASN A 6 -9.54 -22.36 10.52
N LYS A 7 -10.40 -21.90 11.44
CA LYS A 7 -9.96 -21.29 12.72
C LYS A 7 -9.12 -22.26 13.57
N LEU A 8 -9.48 -23.54 13.58
CA LEU A 8 -8.79 -24.57 14.37
C LEU A 8 -7.39 -24.94 13.84
N ILE A 9 -7.13 -24.80 12.54
CA ILE A 9 -5.83 -25.13 11.94
C ILE A 9 -4.82 -23.99 12.18
N LEU A 10 -5.26 -22.73 12.06
CA LEU A 10 -4.40 -21.56 12.25
C LEU A 10 -3.97 -21.37 13.72
N ILE A 11 -4.87 -21.66 14.68
CA ILE A 11 -4.59 -21.56 16.12
C ILE A 11 -3.56 -22.61 16.59
N ALA A 12 -3.42 -23.74 15.88
CA ALA A 12 -2.54 -24.84 16.28
C ALA A 12 -1.05 -24.63 15.93
N LEU A 13 -0.73 -23.74 14.98
CA LEU A 13 0.65 -23.51 14.53
C LEU A 13 1.41 -22.49 15.40
N ILE A 14 0.71 -21.50 15.95
CA ILE A 14 1.28 -20.51 16.88
C ILE A 14 1.77 -21.16 18.19
N SER A 15 1.27 -22.35 18.54
CA SER A 15 1.63 -23.06 19.78
C SER A 15 3.02 -23.73 19.79
N LEU A 16 3.81 -23.67 18.71
CA LEU A 16 5.05 -24.48 18.59
C LEU A 16 6.36 -23.84 19.10
N PHE A 17 6.36 -22.60 19.61
CA PHE A 17 7.60 -21.91 20.00
C PHE A 17 7.79 -21.60 21.50
N LEU A 18 7.04 -22.23 22.41
CA LEU A 18 7.17 -22.01 23.86
C LEU A 18 8.29 -22.83 24.53
N LEU A 19 9.49 -22.93 23.94
CA LEU A 19 10.64 -23.58 24.60
C LEU A 19 11.91 -22.73 24.50
N GLY A 20 11.95 -21.65 25.27
CA GLY A 20 13.16 -20.87 25.54
C GLY A 20 12.83 -19.68 26.45
N GLY A 21 13.03 -19.83 27.76
CA GLY A 21 12.57 -18.87 28.76
C GLY A 21 13.21 -17.49 28.67
N CYS A 22 12.36 -16.44 28.68
CA CYS A 22 12.55 -15.20 29.42
C CYS A 22 11.24 -14.38 29.45
N GLY A 23 10.76 -14.09 30.67
CA GLY A 23 9.93 -12.94 31.09
C GLY A 23 8.51 -12.79 30.53
N ASP A 24 7.56 -12.44 31.39
CA ASP A 24 6.13 -12.21 31.11
C ASP A 24 5.80 -11.44 29.81
N ASN A 25 6.72 -10.59 29.34
CA ASN A 25 6.58 -9.81 28.10
C ASN A 25 6.53 -10.69 26.83
N THR A 26 7.28 -11.78 26.75
CA THR A 26 7.25 -12.68 25.57
C THR A 26 5.88 -13.35 25.44
N GLN A 27 5.29 -13.75 26.57
CA GLN A 27 3.95 -14.33 26.60
C GLN A 27 2.87 -13.30 26.28
N LYS A 28 3.03 -12.05 26.75
CA LYS A 28 2.16 -10.94 26.38
C LYS A 28 2.22 -10.67 24.86
N ILE A 29 3.42 -10.52 24.30
CA ILE A 29 3.62 -10.29 22.85
C ILE A 29 2.98 -11.42 22.02
N SER A 30 3.14 -12.68 22.45
CA SER A 30 2.51 -13.82 21.78
C SER A 30 0.98 -13.75 21.80
N ASN A 31 0.38 -13.38 22.94
CA ASN A 31 -1.07 -13.19 23.06
C ASN A 31 -1.55 -12.02 22.19
N ASP A 32 -0.86 -10.87 22.25
CA ASP A 32 -1.19 -9.68 21.47
C ASP A 32 -1.12 -10.01 19.96
N SER A 33 -0.06 -10.68 19.53
CA SER A 33 0.12 -11.15 18.13
C SER A 33 -1.07 -11.98 17.66
N LYS A 34 -1.54 -12.91 18.50
CA LYS A 34 -2.66 -13.79 18.19
C LYS A 34 -3.97 -13.02 18.03
N GLU A 35 -4.27 -12.10 18.94
CA GLU A 35 -5.51 -11.32 18.88
C GLU A 35 -5.55 -10.38 17.66
N ILE A 36 -4.41 -9.77 17.31
CA ILE A 36 -4.27 -8.95 16.11
C ILE A 36 -4.46 -9.80 14.86
N LEU A 37 -3.79 -10.96 14.77
CA LEU A 37 -3.92 -11.86 13.63
C LEU A 37 -5.35 -12.37 13.48
N GLU A 38 -6.04 -12.70 14.58
CA GLU A 38 -7.45 -13.10 14.55
C GLU A 38 -8.33 -12.00 13.92
N ALA A 39 -8.11 -10.73 14.27
CA ALA A 39 -8.84 -9.61 13.68
C ALA A 39 -8.52 -9.45 12.17
N ILE A 40 -7.25 -9.59 11.76
CA ILE A 40 -6.84 -9.57 10.34
C ILE A 40 -7.54 -10.70 9.56
N VAL A 41 -7.56 -11.92 10.10
CA VAL A 41 -8.22 -13.07 9.48
C VAL A 41 -9.73 -12.85 9.36
N GLU A 42 -10.33 -12.10 10.27
CA GLU A 42 -11.76 -11.73 10.22
C GLU A 42 -12.05 -10.54 9.28
N ASN A 43 -11.03 -9.94 8.66
CA ASN A 43 -11.08 -8.69 7.88
C ASN A 43 -11.50 -7.47 8.71
N ASP A 44 -11.33 -7.50 10.04
CA ASP A 44 -11.60 -6.37 10.92
C ASP A 44 -10.33 -5.55 11.13
N PHE A 45 -9.89 -4.86 10.07
CA PHE A 45 -8.67 -4.06 10.09
C PHE A 45 -8.74 -2.83 11.01
N SER A 46 -9.95 -2.38 11.35
CA SER A 46 -10.13 -1.34 12.37
C SER A 46 -9.73 -1.87 13.75
N VAL A 47 -10.23 -3.06 14.12
CA VAL A 47 -9.87 -3.70 15.39
C VAL A 47 -8.41 -4.12 15.40
N ALA A 48 -7.91 -4.67 14.29
CA ALA A 48 -6.52 -5.07 14.16
C ALA A 48 -5.55 -3.90 14.37
N ASN A 49 -5.82 -2.74 13.76
CA ASN A 49 -5.01 -1.53 13.93
C ASN A 49 -5.03 -0.99 15.36
N ILE A 50 -6.20 -0.97 16.01
CA ILE A 50 -6.32 -0.56 17.42
C ILE A 50 -5.46 -1.47 18.29
N LYS A 51 -5.61 -2.78 18.16
CA LYS A 51 -4.86 -3.77 18.95
C LYS A 51 -3.36 -3.70 18.68
N TYR A 52 -2.95 -3.51 17.43
CA TYR A 52 -1.54 -3.36 17.07
C TYR A 52 -0.93 -2.12 17.72
N ASN A 53 -1.59 -0.97 17.60
CA ASN A 53 -1.12 0.28 18.20
C ASN A 53 -1.08 0.22 19.73
N GLU A 54 -2.07 -0.43 20.36
CA GLU A 54 -2.08 -0.69 21.80
C GLU A 54 -0.93 -1.62 22.22
N ALA A 55 -0.66 -2.67 21.43
CA ALA A 55 0.40 -3.63 21.72
C ALA A 55 1.78 -2.98 21.59
N VAL A 56 2.02 -2.18 20.54
CA VAL A 56 3.29 -1.47 20.30
C VAL A 56 3.52 -0.38 21.36
N ASN A 57 2.47 0.23 21.89
CA ASN A 57 2.57 1.25 22.93
C ASN A 57 3.14 0.66 24.23
N GLY A 58 4.41 0.96 24.48
CA GLY A 58 5.15 0.48 25.66
C GLY A 58 6.10 -0.68 25.39
N LEU A 59 6.24 -1.13 24.13
CA LEU A 59 7.31 -2.05 23.75
C LEU A 59 8.62 -1.30 23.52
N THR A 60 9.72 -1.95 23.87
CA THR A 60 11.04 -1.59 23.36
C THR A 60 11.14 -1.90 21.86
N LYS A 61 12.19 -1.40 21.21
CA LYS A 61 12.45 -1.66 19.79
C LYS A 61 12.56 -3.17 19.49
N ASP A 62 13.28 -3.92 20.32
CA ASP A 62 13.50 -5.35 20.13
C ASP A 62 12.21 -6.15 20.35
N GLU A 63 11.36 -5.72 21.29
CA GLU A 63 10.04 -6.31 21.51
C GLU A 63 9.07 -6.02 20.36
N LYS A 64 9.10 -4.81 19.77
CA LYS A 64 8.33 -4.50 18.55
C LYS A 64 8.79 -5.39 17.39
N ILE A 65 10.10 -5.58 17.21
CA ILE A 65 10.62 -6.47 16.16
C ILE A 65 10.07 -7.88 16.34
N LEU A 66 10.08 -8.41 17.58
CA LEU A 66 9.53 -9.73 17.87
C LEU A 66 8.01 -9.83 17.62
N LEU A 67 7.25 -8.78 17.98
CA LEU A 67 5.81 -8.68 17.65
C LEU A 67 5.59 -8.69 16.13
N ASP A 68 6.34 -7.87 15.39
CA ASP A 68 6.24 -7.76 13.94
C ASP A 68 6.61 -9.08 13.24
N GLU A 69 7.64 -9.78 13.71
CA GLU A 69 8.03 -11.12 13.23
C GLU A 69 6.91 -12.14 13.43
N ASN A 70 6.34 -12.23 14.65
CA ASN A 70 5.25 -13.15 14.96
C ASN A 70 3.99 -12.89 14.11
N LEU A 71 3.64 -11.62 13.91
CA LEU A 71 2.51 -11.23 13.06
C LEU A 71 2.77 -11.58 11.60
N SER A 72 3.98 -11.30 11.12
CA SER A 72 4.34 -11.48 9.72
C SER A 72 4.21 -12.92 9.26
N GLU A 73 4.66 -13.89 10.07
CA GLU A 73 4.54 -15.32 9.75
C GLU A 73 3.06 -15.71 9.55
N GLY A 74 2.19 -15.34 10.50
CA GLY A 74 0.76 -15.65 10.42
C GLY A 74 0.04 -14.94 9.27
N ILE A 75 0.41 -13.69 8.99
CA ILE A 75 -0.16 -12.92 7.87
C ILE A 75 0.27 -13.52 6.53
N ILE A 76 1.53 -13.91 6.36
CA ILE A 76 2.03 -14.56 5.14
C ILE A 76 1.23 -15.85 4.86
N GLU A 77 1.00 -16.68 5.87
CA GLU A 77 0.21 -17.91 5.71
C GLU A 77 -1.23 -17.62 5.28
N GLU A 78 -1.87 -16.60 5.86
CA GLU A 78 -3.23 -16.22 5.49
C GLU A 78 -3.30 -15.61 4.08
N ILE A 79 -2.30 -14.80 3.67
CA ILE A 79 -2.13 -14.31 2.30
C ILE A 79 -2.10 -15.49 1.33
N GLU A 80 -1.25 -16.49 1.56
CA GLU A 80 -1.18 -17.66 0.70
C GLU A 80 -2.48 -18.47 0.69
N THR A 81 -3.11 -18.63 1.86
CA THR A 81 -4.33 -19.40 2.03
C THR A 81 -5.50 -18.77 1.27
N ARG A 82 -5.62 -17.45 1.33
CA ARG A 82 -6.60 -16.69 0.56
C ARG A 82 -6.27 -16.72 -0.93
N TYR A 83 -4.99 -16.54 -1.28
CA TYR A 83 -4.54 -16.61 -2.67
C TYR A 83 -4.95 -17.91 -3.36
N LYS A 84 -4.74 -19.05 -2.70
CA LYS A 84 -5.11 -20.38 -3.20
C LYS A 84 -6.61 -20.57 -3.39
N LYS A 85 -7.46 -19.78 -2.72
CA LYS A 85 -8.93 -19.86 -2.79
C LYS A 85 -9.54 -18.96 -3.85
N ILE A 86 -8.77 -18.02 -4.37
CA ILE A 86 -9.24 -17.08 -5.38
C ILE A 86 -9.42 -17.81 -6.71
N LYS A 87 -10.59 -17.61 -7.29
CA LYS A 87 -10.96 -18.17 -8.60
C LYS A 87 -10.96 -17.04 -9.62
N PRO A 88 -10.47 -17.28 -10.84
CA PRO A 88 -10.52 -16.26 -11.90
C PRO A 88 -11.94 -15.71 -12.09
N ASN A 89 -12.06 -14.40 -12.34
CA ASN A 89 -13.25 -13.72 -12.86
C ASN A 89 -14.49 -13.65 -11.96
N ASN A 90 -14.35 -13.67 -10.63
CA ASN A 90 -15.50 -13.59 -9.70
C ASN A 90 -15.48 -12.41 -8.72
N GLY A 91 -14.60 -11.41 -8.93
CA GLY A 91 -14.46 -10.24 -8.06
C GLY A 91 -13.77 -10.51 -6.72
N SER A 92 -13.33 -11.75 -6.45
CA SER A 92 -12.51 -12.06 -5.27
C SER A 92 -11.10 -11.49 -5.35
N ASP A 93 -10.65 -11.10 -6.55
CA ASP A 93 -9.36 -10.46 -6.81
C ASP A 93 -9.28 -9.07 -6.15
N MET A 94 -10.30 -8.23 -6.35
CA MET A 94 -10.38 -6.90 -5.71
C MET A 94 -10.46 -6.99 -4.18
N LEU A 95 -11.20 -7.98 -3.65
CA LEU A 95 -11.29 -8.18 -2.20
C LEU A 95 -9.94 -8.62 -1.61
N PHE A 96 -9.15 -9.36 -2.37
CA PHE A 96 -7.82 -9.77 -1.93
C PHE A 96 -6.78 -8.66 -2.06
N LEU A 97 -6.81 -7.86 -3.13
CA LEU A 97 -5.95 -6.68 -3.24
C LEU A 97 -6.27 -5.66 -2.14
N SER A 98 -7.56 -5.44 -1.84
CA SER A 98 -7.96 -4.64 -0.70
C SER A 98 -7.46 -5.22 0.63
N TYR A 99 -7.48 -6.55 0.79
CA TYR A 99 -6.92 -7.21 1.96
C TYR A 99 -5.40 -6.98 2.10
N LEU A 100 -4.64 -7.10 1.00
CA LEU A 100 -3.20 -6.83 0.98
C LEU A 100 -2.87 -5.37 1.33
N ASN A 101 -3.62 -4.42 0.77
CA ASN A 101 -3.42 -2.99 1.06
C ASN A 101 -3.69 -2.68 2.52
N ASN A 102 -4.78 -3.19 3.10
CA ASN A 102 -5.08 -2.99 4.51
C ASN A 102 -3.98 -3.57 5.42
N ILE A 103 -3.34 -4.68 5.05
CA ILE A 103 -2.17 -5.20 5.77
C ILE A 103 -0.98 -4.25 5.62
N ASN A 104 -0.71 -3.77 4.41
CA ASN A 104 0.40 -2.87 4.13
C ASN A 104 0.28 -1.51 4.86
N ASP A 105 -0.95 -1.10 5.17
CA ASP A 105 -1.24 0.10 5.96
C ASP A 105 -1.01 -0.11 7.47
N MET A 106 -0.94 -1.36 7.94
CA MET A 106 -0.47 -1.69 9.28
C MET A 106 1.07 -1.61 9.26
N ASP A 107 1.68 -0.74 10.06
CA ASP A 107 3.14 -0.47 10.09
C ASP A 107 3.99 -1.63 10.69
N ILE A 108 3.68 -2.85 10.26
CA ILE A 108 4.33 -4.10 10.63
C ILE A 108 5.60 -4.22 9.80
N SER A 109 6.73 -3.98 10.46
CA SER A 109 8.03 -3.90 9.79
C SER A 109 8.68 -5.27 9.65
N ASN A 110 8.42 -5.96 8.53
CA ASN A 110 9.08 -7.23 8.22
C ASN A 110 9.31 -7.42 6.72
N LYS A 111 10.57 -7.72 6.35
CA LYS A 111 10.98 -7.84 4.95
C LYS A 111 10.28 -8.97 4.20
N ASP A 112 10.06 -10.11 4.84
CA ASP A 112 9.44 -11.28 4.21
C ASP A 112 7.94 -11.03 3.98
N LEU A 113 7.27 -10.35 4.92
CA LEU A 113 5.88 -9.90 4.74
C LEU A 113 5.77 -8.91 3.58
N THR A 114 6.60 -7.88 3.54
CA THR A 114 6.62 -6.91 2.42
C THR A 114 6.85 -7.63 1.10
N THR A 115 7.79 -8.59 1.05
CA THR A 115 8.08 -9.38 -0.15
C THR A 115 6.89 -10.25 -0.56
N SER A 116 6.19 -10.86 0.40
CA SER A 116 5.01 -11.68 0.16
C SER A 116 3.84 -10.86 -0.39
N ILE A 117 3.57 -9.69 0.20
CA ILE A 117 2.55 -8.74 -0.28
C ILE A 117 2.87 -8.36 -1.72
N LEU A 118 4.09 -7.88 -2.00
CA LEU A 118 4.51 -7.49 -3.36
C LEU A 118 4.38 -8.66 -4.35
N THR A 119 4.85 -9.85 -3.97
CA THR A 119 4.79 -11.05 -4.82
C THR A 119 3.35 -11.39 -5.21
N HIS A 120 2.41 -11.31 -4.26
CA HIS A 120 1.02 -11.66 -4.53
C HIS A 120 0.25 -10.54 -5.24
N THR A 121 0.57 -9.27 -4.97
CA THR A 121 0.07 -8.13 -5.76
C THR A 121 0.49 -8.27 -7.22
N VAL A 122 1.76 -8.60 -7.50
CA VAL A 122 2.28 -8.79 -8.86
C VAL A 122 1.68 -10.04 -9.53
N LYS A 123 1.63 -11.19 -8.84
CA LYS A 123 1.06 -12.43 -9.39
C LYS A 123 -0.44 -12.35 -9.68
N PHE A 124 -1.16 -11.41 -9.06
CA PHE A 124 -2.55 -11.13 -9.44
C PHE A 124 -2.65 -10.42 -10.78
N GLY A 125 -1.73 -9.50 -11.05
CA GLY A 125 -1.62 -8.85 -12.36
C GLY A 125 -1.27 -9.79 -13.51
N GLU A 126 -0.82 -11.01 -13.24
CA GLU A 126 -0.37 -11.97 -14.28
C GLU A 126 -1.37 -13.12 -14.55
N LYS A 127 -2.54 -13.18 -13.89
CA LYS A 127 -3.39 -14.39 -13.87
C LYS A 127 -4.71 -14.35 -14.65
N SER A 128 -4.90 -13.40 -15.53
CA SER A 128 -6.05 -13.33 -16.44
C SER A 128 -5.70 -13.85 -17.83
N GLU A 129 -5.71 -15.17 -17.99
CA GLU A 129 -5.81 -15.78 -19.31
C GLU A 129 -7.08 -16.65 -19.38
N ASP A 130 -8.03 -16.24 -20.22
CA ASP A 130 -8.77 -17.17 -21.06
C ASP A 130 -9.00 -16.52 -22.42
N LYS A 131 -8.60 -17.24 -23.47
CA LYS A 131 -8.44 -16.79 -24.86
C LYS A 131 -9.79 -16.75 -25.57
N ASP A 132 -10.07 -15.67 -26.29
CA ASP A 132 -10.97 -15.70 -27.44
C ASP A 132 -10.58 -14.60 -28.46
N ASP A 133 -10.68 -14.94 -29.75
CA ASP A 133 -10.07 -14.31 -30.94
C ASP A 133 -10.61 -12.91 -31.31
N THR A 134 -10.72 -12.01 -30.32
CA THR A 134 -11.00 -10.56 -30.45
C THR A 134 -9.86 -9.70 -29.87
N GLU A 135 -8.66 -10.26 -29.81
CA GLU A 135 -7.53 -9.80 -28.99
C GLU A 135 -6.95 -8.44 -29.41
N ILE A 136 -6.91 -8.15 -30.73
CA ILE A 136 -6.33 -6.90 -31.25
C ILE A 136 -7.17 -5.67 -30.85
N SER A 137 -8.50 -5.74 -30.96
CA SER A 137 -9.34 -4.57 -30.62
C SER A 137 -9.46 -4.35 -29.12
N LYS A 138 -9.25 -5.39 -28.30
CA LYS A 138 -9.19 -5.28 -26.83
C LYS A 138 -7.90 -4.61 -26.37
N GLN A 139 -6.74 -5.02 -26.90
CA GLN A 139 -5.46 -4.40 -26.56
C GLN A 139 -5.39 -2.94 -27.05
N GLU A 140 -5.82 -2.63 -28.27
CA GLU A 140 -5.89 -1.24 -28.76
C GLU A 140 -6.76 -0.35 -27.87
N LYS A 141 -7.89 -0.88 -27.39
CA LYS A 141 -8.75 -0.16 -26.45
C LYS A 141 -8.08 0.00 -25.08
N LEU A 142 -7.47 -1.05 -24.55
CA LEU A 142 -6.75 -1.03 -23.28
C LEU A 142 -5.61 -0.01 -23.30
N GLU A 143 -4.82 0.01 -24.38
CA GLU A 143 -3.75 0.98 -24.62
C GLU A 143 -4.28 2.41 -24.75
N SER A 144 -5.39 2.61 -25.47
CA SER A 144 -6.04 3.93 -25.60
C SER A 144 -6.56 4.44 -24.26
N ASP A 145 -7.20 3.58 -23.47
CA ASP A 145 -7.77 3.97 -22.18
C ASP A 145 -6.65 4.22 -21.17
N PHE A 146 -5.57 3.44 -21.20
CA PHE A 146 -4.36 3.71 -20.40
C PHE A 146 -3.75 5.07 -20.70
N ALA A 147 -3.61 5.42 -21.99
CA ALA A 147 -3.06 6.72 -22.38
C ALA A 147 -3.90 7.90 -21.83
N LYS A 148 -5.23 7.77 -21.85
CA LYS A 148 -6.14 8.77 -21.27
C LYS A 148 -5.99 8.86 -19.75
N ASP A 149 -5.86 7.72 -19.08
CA ASP A 149 -5.67 7.69 -17.63
C ASP A 149 -4.35 8.33 -17.21
N ILE A 150 -3.27 8.12 -17.97
CA ILE A 150 -1.99 8.82 -17.75
C ILE A 150 -2.15 10.34 -17.94
N GLU A 151 -2.87 10.79 -18.98
CA GLU A 151 -3.11 12.22 -19.22
C GLU A 151 -3.91 12.87 -18.08
N ASN A 152 -4.96 12.20 -17.61
CA ASN A 152 -5.79 12.66 -16.49
C ASN A 152 -5.00 12.67 -15.18
N LEU A 153 -4.24 11.61 -14.90
CA LEU A 153 -3.34 11.56 -13.75
C LEU A 153 -2.33 12.70 -13.77
N ASN A 154 -1.72 12.99 -14.92
CA ASN A 154 -0.78 14.09 -15.07
C ASN A 154 -1.44 15.44 -14.74
N THR A 155 -2.69 15.63 -15.18
CA THR A 155 -3.48 16.82 -14.84
C THR A 155 -3.71 16.94 -13.34
N ILE A 156 -4.11 15.86 -12.66
CA ILE A 156 -4.35 15.86 -11.21
C ILE A 156 -3.02 16.06 -10.45
N MET A 157 -1.94 15.42 -10.91
CA MET A 157 -0.61 15.53 -10.31
C MET A 157 -0.04 16.96 -10.41
N ASN A 158 -0.37 17.69 -11.47
CA ASN A 158 -0.03 19.11 -11.58
C ASN A 158 -0.70 19.94 -10.48
N ASN A 159 -1.93 19.62 -10.06
CA ASN A 159 -2.58 20.31 -8.95
C ASN A 159 -1.84 20.06 -7.64
N VAL A 160 -1.39 18.82 -7.39
CA VAL A 160 -0.56 18.48 -6.23
C VAL A 160 0.74 19.30 -6.26
N GLN A 161 1.48 19.28 -7.37
CA GLN A 161 2.72 20.05 -7.55
C GLN A 161 2.54 21.56 -7.29
N GLN A 162 1.49 22.15 -7.86
CA GLN A 162 1.19 23.56 -7.69
C GLN A 162 0.85 23.90 -6.23
N SER A 163 0.15 23.02 -5.52
CA SER A 163 -0.24 23.23 -4.12
C SER A 163 0.92 23.13 -3.12
N ILE A 164 2.00 22.42 -3.46
CA ILE A 164 3.20 22.32 -2.60
C ILE A 164 4.03 23.61 -2.65
N SER A 165 4.01 24.32 -3.78
CA SER A 165 4.87 25.49 -4.01
C SER A 165 4.67 26.63 -2.99
N PRO A 166 3.44 27.04 -2.63
CA PRO A 166 3.21 28.03 -1.57
C PRO A 166 3.82 27.63 -0.23
N ILE A 167 3.75 26.35 0.14
CA ILE A 167 4.29 25.84 1.41
C ILE A 167 5.81 25.96 1.42
N VAL A 168 6.47 25.44 0.40
CA VAL A 168 7.93 25.50 0.27
C VAL A 168 8.41 26.96 0.23
N ASN A 169 7.75 27.81 -0.54
CA ASN A 169 8.10 29.24 -0.60
C ASN A 169 7.89 29.94 0.74
N GLY A 170 6.80 29.63 1.45
CA GLY A 170 6.51 30.17 2.77
C GLY A 170 7.54 29.74 3.81
N MET A 171 8.10 28.53 3.70
CA MET A 171 9.18 28.02 4.57
C MET A 171 10.54 28.65 4.28
N LEU A 172 10.80 29.02 3.02
CA LEU A 172 12.07 29.60 2.60
C LEU A 172 12.15 31.12 2.85
N ASN A 173 11.00 31.80 2.93
CA ASN A 173 10.94 33.22 3.24
C ASN A 173 10.97 33.43 4.77
N GLU A 174 11.73 34.45 5.24
CA GLU A 174 11.92 34.77 6.67
C GLU A 174 10.61 35.03 7.43
N ASP A 175 9.52 35.26 6.71
CA ASP A 175 8.20 35.60 7.25
C ASP A 175 7.37 34.37 7.67
N ASN A 176 7.80 33.14 7.34
CA ASN A 176 7.15 31.86 7.71
C ASN A 176 5.63 31.83 7.46
N THR A 177 5.16 32.35 6.33
CA THR A 177 3.72 32.58 6.09
C THR A 177 2.97 31.38 5.52
N TYR A 178 3.53 30.17 5.51
CA TYR A 178 2.76 29.00 5.06
C TYR A 178 1.72 28.64 6.13
N GLY A 179 0.47 28.55 5.72
CA GLY A 179 -0.65 28.29 6.61
C GLY A 179 -0.99 26.81 6.67
N ARG A 180 -1.66 26.42 7.76
CA ARG A 180 -2.34 25.12 7.86
C ARG A 180 -3.34 24.89 6.71
N GLU A 181 -3.88 25.95 6.14
CA GLU A 181 -4.73 25.92 4.95
C GLU A 181 -3.99 25.41 3.71
N ASP A 182 -2.72 25.79 3.51
CA ASP A 182 -1.93 25.34 2.36
C ASP A 182 -1.66 23.82 2.44
N LEU A 183 -1.34 23.30 3.63
CA LEU A 183 -1.19 21.86 3.88
C LEU A 183 -2.50 21.11 3.57
N LEU A 184 -3.65 21.66 3.96
CA LEU A 184 -4.94 21.05 3.67
C LEU A 184 -5.23 20.99 2.18
N ILE A 185 -4.83 21.99 1.39
CA ILE A 185 -4.97 21.98 -0.07
C ILE A 185 -4.13 20.84 -0.67
N VAL A 186 -2.88 20.65 -0.21
CA VAL A 186 -2.03 19.53 -0.65
C VAL A 186 -2.69 18.19 -0.34
N ILE A 187 -3.20 18.01 0.89
CA ILE A 187 -3.88 16.77 1.32
C ILE A 187 -5.10 16.48 0.45
N ASN A 188 -5.95 17.47 0.19
CA ASN A 188 -7.15 17.30 -0.64
C ASN A 188 -6.81 16.94 -2.09
N ASN A 189 -5.77 17.56 -2.66
CA ASN A 189 -5.31 17.23 -4.02
C ASN A 189 -4.72 15.81 -4.09
N LEU A 190 -4.05 15.36 -3.03
CA LEU A 190 -3.57 13.98 -2.92
C LEU A 190 -4.72 12.99 -2.73
N ASP A 191 -5.76 13.32 -1.96
CA ASP A 191 -6.98 12.52 -1.87
C ASP A 191 -7.65 12.35 -3.23
N GLU A 192 -7.73 13.43 -4.02
CA GLU A 192 -8.23 13.38 -5.40
C GLU A 192 -7.36 12.48 -6.29
N TYR A 193 -6.04 12.63 -6.21
CA TYR A 193 -5.07 11.79 -6.93
C TYR A 193 -5.26 10.30 -6.62
N PHE A 194 -5.31 9.92 -5.34
CA PHE A 194 -5.49 8.51 -4.95
C PHE A 194 -6.88 7.99 -5.26
N SER A 195 -7.91 8.83 -5.15
CA SER A 195 -9.26 8.48 -5.56
C SER A 195 -9.30 8.17 -7.06
N TYR A 196 -8.67 8.99 -7.89
CA TYR A 196 -8.56 8.72 -9.33
C TYR A 196 -7.79 7.42 -9.57
N PHE A 197 -6.58 7.30 -9.02
CA PHE A 197 -5.72 6.15 -9.22
C PHE A 197 -6.38 4.83 -8.82
N LYS A 198 -7.12 4.82 -7.71
CA LYS A 198 -7.88 3.65 -7.24
C LYS A 198 -9.01 3.24 -8.19
N ASN A 199 -9.59 4.19 -8.91
CA ASN A 199 -10.69 3.96 -9.85
C ASN A 199 -10.22 3.76 -11.30
N MET A 200 -8.92 3.90 -11.57
CA MET A 200 -8.35 3.55 -12.85
C MET A 200 -8.61 2.08 -13.16
N GLN A 201 -8.71 1.79 -14.45
CA GLN A 201 -8.79 0.40 -14.88
C GLN A 201 -7.49 -0.33 -14.52
N ASP A 202 -7.59 -1.63 -14.24
CA ASP A 202 -6.41 -2.46 -14.09
C ASP A 202 -5.74 -2.66 -15.46
N TYR A 203 -4.50 -2.21 -15.55
CA TYR A 203 -3.68 -2.23 -16.76
C TYR A 203 -2.55 -3.26 -16.71
N THR A 204 -2.58 -4.18 -15.74
CA THR A 204 -1.58 -5.26 -15.61
C THR A 204 -1.46 -6.14 -16.86
N GLU A 205 -2.53 -6.26 -17.65
CA GLU A 205 -2.58 -7.00 -18.93
C GLU A 205 -2.04 -6.21 -20.14
N LEU A 206 -1.56 -4.97 -19.96
CA LEU A 206 -0.98 -4.20 -21.07
C LEU A 206 0.27 -4.90 -21.60
N VAL A 207 0.25 -5.25 -22.88
CA VAL A 207 1.41 -5.86 -23.53
C VAL A 207 2.46 -4.80 -23.86
N ARG A 208 2.05 -3.68 -24.46
CA ARG A 208 2.96 -2.61 -24.90
C ARG A 208 3.50 -1.77 -23.74
N TYR A 209 2.65 -1.44 -22.75
CA TYR A 209 2.97 -0.46 -21.71
C TYR A 209 3.16 -1.06 -20.30
N LYS A 210 3.55 -2.34 -20.22
CA LYS A 210 3.72 -3.05 -18.94
C LYS A 210 4.74 -2.33 -18.03
N GLU A 211 5.89 -1.93 -18.58
CA GLU A 211 6.93 -1.27 -17.80
C GLU A 211 6.49 0.12 -17.35
N THR A 212 5.77 0.86 -18.22
CA THR A 212 5.19 2.16 -17.88
C THR A 212 4.22 2.04 -16.70
N TYR A 213 3.27 1.10 -16.76
CA TYR A 213 2.28 0.92 -15.70
C TYR A 213 2.92 0.49 -14.37
N GLN A 214 3.90 -0.41 -14.40
CA GLN A 214 4.63 -0.79 -13.18
C GLN A 214 5.39 0.39 -12.57
N THR A 215 6.02 1.21 -13.40
CA THR A 215 6.75 2.42 -12.95
C THR A 215 5.79 3.43 -12.33
N LEU A 216 4.59 3.60 -12.92
CA LEU A 216 3.52 4.42 -12.35
C LEU A 216 3.10 3.91 -10.97
N VAL A 217 2.82 2.61 -10.82
CA VAL A 217 2.42 2.00 -9.53
C VAL A 217 3.50 2.22 -8.46
N ASN A 218 4.78 2.07 -8.82
CA ASN A 218 5.89 2.31 -7.90
C ASN A 218 5.94 3.77 -7.43
N GLY A 219 5.77 4.73 -8.36
CA GLY A 219 5.70 6.16 -8.03
C GLY A 219 4.50 6.47 -7.12
N THR A 220 3.32 5.91 -7.41
CA THR A 220 2.12 6.06 -6.57
C THR A 220 2.36 5.55 -5.15
N ALA A 221 3.04 4.40 -4.99
CA ALA A 221 3.37 3.86 -3.67
C ALA A 221 4.25 4.83 -2.86
N LYS A 222 5.20 5.54 -3.51
CA LYS A 222 5.99 6.60 -2.86
C LYS A 222 5.13 7.80 -2.48
N MET A 223 4.17 8.16 -3.32
CA MET A 223 3.24 9.25 -3.03
C MET A 223 2.38 8.98 -1.79
N VAL A 224 2.00 7.72 -1.53
CA VAL A 224 1.26 7.33 -0.30
C VAL A 224 2.05 7.68 0.96
N TYR A 225 3.35 7.42 0.99
CA TYR A 225 4.20 7.82 2.13
C TYR A 225 4.25 9.34 2.30
N ALA A 226 4.39 10.09 1.20
CA ALA A 226 4.36 11.54 1.23
C ALA A 226 3.05 12.07 1.84
N TYR A 227 1.92 11.52 1.40
CA TYR A 227 0.60 11.86 1.94
C TYR A 227 0.48 11.61 3.45
N SER A 228 0.91 10.44 3.94
CA SER A 228 0.87 10.12 5.36
C SER A 228 1.64 11.13 6.20
N TYR A 229 2.82 11.55 5.73
CA TYR A 229 3.64 12.57 6.40
C TYR A 229 3.04 13.98 6.32
N PHE A 230 2.46 14.37 5.18
CA PHE A 230 1.77 15.66 5.07
C PHE A 230 0.54 15.74 5.97
N LYS A 231 -0.23 14.64 6.03
CA LYS A 231 -1.37 14.51 6.94
C LYS A 231 -0.94 14.57 8.40
N GLN A 232 0.12 13.85 8.76
CA GLN A 232 0.72 13.94 10.10
C GLN A 232 1.13 15.39 10.44
N SER A 233 1.78 16.08 9.50
CA SER A 233 2.17 17.49 9.68
C SER A 233 0.96 18.39 9.97
N TYR A 234 -0.14 18.19 9.24
CA TYR A 234 -1.38 18.93 9.44
C TYR A 234 -2.09 18.59 10.77
N GLU A 235 -2.11 17.32 11.16
CA GLU A 235 -2.79 16.84 12.37
C GLU A 235 -2.05 17.27 13.64
N GLU A 236 -0.72 17.18 13.63
CA GLU A 236 0.13 17.53 14.76
C GLU A 236 0.46 19.02 14.86
N ASP A 237 0.10 19.81 13.84
CA ASP A 237 0.51 21.21 13.71
C ASP A 237 2.04 21.37 13.81
N ASN A 238 2.75 20.45 13.16
CA ASN A 238 4.20 20.27 13.25
C ASN A 238 4.79 20.16 11.85
N VAL A 239 5.81 20.98 11.53
CA VAL A 239 6.42 21.01 10.20
C VAL A 239 7.39 19.85 9.94
N ASN A 240 7.96 19.23 10.96
CA ASN A 240 9.02 18.24 10.75
C ASN A 240 8.56 17.04 9.89
N PRO A 241 7.36 16.46 10.11
CA PRO A 241 6.82 15.43 9.21
C PRO A 241 6.72 15.89 7.75
N PHE A 242 6.41 17.17 7.48
CA PHE A 242 6.33 17.67 6.10
C PHE A 242 7.65 17.50 5.34
N PHE A 243 8.80 17.75 5.97
CA PHE A 243 10.10 17.56 5.32
C PHE A 243 10.36 16.09 4.97
N ASN A 244 9.99 15.15 5.86
CA ASN A 244 10.06 13.73 5.53
C ASN A 244 9.12 13.39 4.36
N GLY A 245 7.91 13.95 4.35
CA GLY A 245 6.97 13.80 3.24
C GLY A 245 7.53 14.31 1.92
N MET A 246 8.27 15.43 1.94
CA MET A 246 8.92 15.99 0.74
C MET A 246 10.00 15.06 0.16
N GLU A 247 10.72 14.28 0.98
CA GLU A 247 11.69 13.29 0.47
C GLU A 247 11.01 12.18 -0.34
N TYR A 248 9.90 11.64 0.18
CA TYR A 248 9.09 10.64 -0.52
C TYR A 248 8.39 11.22 -1.74
N TYR A 249 7.90 12.44 -1.63
CA TYR A 249 7.29 13.18 -2.74
C TYR A 249 8.28 13.35 -3.90
N ASN A 250 9.49 13.84 -3.63
CA ASN A 250 10.51 14.01 -4.66
C ASN A 250 10.90 12.67 -5.31
N THR A 251 11.03 11.62 -4.50
CA THR A 251 11.26 10.25 -5.02
C THR A 251 10.11 9.80 -5.94
N ALA A 252 8.85 10.11 -5.60
CA ALA A 252 7.71 9.81 -6.45
C ALA A 252 7.72 10.61 -7.75
N ILE A 253 8.09 11.89 -7.71
CA ILE A 253 8.25 12.73 -8.91
C ILE A 253 9.31 12.15 -9.85
N ASP A 254 10.46 11.69 -9.32
CA ASP A 254 11.50 11.07 -10.14
C ASP A 254 10.98 9.80 -10.86
N GLU A 255 10.19 8.98 -10.17
CA GLU A 255 9.51 7.82 -10.78
C GLU A 255 8.51 8.26 -11.85
N PHE A 256 7.72 9.31 -11.64
CA PHE A 256 6.77 9.81 -12.65
C PHE A 256 7.46 10.43 -13.87
N VAL A 257 8.61 11.08 -13.70
CA VAL A 257 9.45 11.49 -14.83
C VAL A 257 9.94 10.26 -15.61
N ASN A 258 10.29 9.19 -14.88
CA ASN A 258 10.67 7.93 -15.49
C ASN A 258 9.50 7.25 -16.23
N VAL A 259 8.25 7.36 -15.74
CA VAL A 259 7.03 6.91 -16.47
C VAL A 259 7.01 7.51 -17.87
N GLY A 260 7.22 8.82 -18.02
CA GLY A 260 7.25 9.47 -19.33
C GLY A 260 8.36 8.95 -20.25
N THR A 261 9.53 8.65 -19.67
CA THR A 261 10.68 8.10 -20.40
C THR A 261 10.42 6.67 -20.89
N VAL A 262 9.86 5.82 -20.02
CA VAL A 262 9.52 4.43 -20.34
C VAL A 262 8.37 4.40 -21.35
N TYR A 263 7.35 5.24 -21.18
CA TYR A 263 6.21 5.36 -22.10
C TYR A 263 6.65 5.73 -23.51
N ALA A 264 7.51 6.76 -23.65
CA ALA A 264 8.05 7.16 -24.95
C ALA A 264 8.75 5.98 -25.65
N LYS A 265 9.62 5.27 -24.92
CA LYS A 265 10.35 4.09 -25.43
C LYS A 265 9.44 2.93 -25.80
N GLU A 266 8.36 2.69 -25.05
CA GLU A 266 7.38 1.64 -25.33
C GLU A 266 6.47 1.99 -26.50
N SER A 267 6.15 3.27 -26.71
CA SER A 267 5.31 3.76 -27.82
C SER A 267 5.99 3.65 -29.20
N GLU A 268 7.32 3.56 -29.24
CA GLU A 268 8.11 3.40 -30.47
C GLU A 268 8.19 1.93 -30.96
N LYS A 269 7.70 0.96 -30.17
CA LYS A 269 7.73 -0.48 -30.47
C LYS A 269 6.42 -0.97 -31.09
#